data_AF-A0A177NQ59-F1
#
_entry.id   AF-A0A177NQ59-F1
#
_cell.length_a   1.000
_cell.length_b   1.000
_cell.length_c   1.000
_cell.angle_alpha   90.00
_cell.angle_beta   90.00
_cell.angle_gamma   90.00
#
_symmetry.space_group_name_H-M   'P 1'
#
loop_
_entity.id
_entity.type
_entity.pdbx_description
1 polymer ?
#
loop_
_entity_poly.entity_id
_entity_poly.type
_entity_poly.pdbx_seq_one_letter_code
_entity_poly.pdbx_strand_id
1 'polypeptide(L)'
;MPDKSLDRSKKTATTIAELLAKEGLSSVIPFGGLLYDASKALILHTRNYISDRTNDRMEDFCEHLISGRASDEELKVFLEKKFDMDDYYAVLSSCMQDIENEKVLIYSELMKGLIEGDFSPEIRRYFIKSCKELTFAELSFLREIYINSEYVMMPHSGCVTGTAHQVKQILTTNDPFRRITIERLISLGFVNNQLNEMTPLGKKFGLVLFPSESLTPESINRKRFSGHHVLIASYQLSDQNHVSLAMQLQDRFIQKNIQPQIAVLKYGVFPFSAAVVLMDGKLIEREYLESLRRCSNLIPIVRLNLNSTASNYLEGVRFLSELCLEEDPDEAINKTVEIISGLLITTKCDN
;
A
#
# COMPACT_ATOMS: atom_id res chain seq x y z
N MET A 1 -34.49 55.46 26.28
CA MET A 1 -35.42 54.40 25.81
C MET A 1 -36.60 55.08 25.15
N PRO A 2 -37.19 54.56 24.05
CA PRO A 2 -37.19 53.16 23.59
C PRO A 2 -36.79 52.97 22.09
N ASP A 3 -36.14 51.85 21.75
CA ASP A 3 -36.63 50.65 21.00
C ASP A 3 -36.63 50.81 19.47
N LYS A 4 -35.74 50.08 18.77
CA LYS A 4 -35.94 48.70 18.22
C LYS A 4 -37.08 48.69 17.19
N SER A 5 -36.89 48.45 15.91
CA SER A 5 -36.20 47.36 15.18
C SER A 5 -37.24 46.80 14.20
N LEU A 6 -36.79 46.22 13.08
CA LEU A 6 -37.54 45.37 12.13
C LEU A 6 -38.40 46.17 11.14
N ASP A 7 -38.29 46.03 9.82
CA ASP A 7 -38.06 44.83 9.00
C ASP A 7 -37.13 45.13 7.82
N ARG A 8 -36.08 44.33 7.59
CA ARG A 8 -36.00 43.12 6.74
C ARG A 8 -36.54 43.27 5.30
N SER A 9 -35.56 43.44 4.40
CA SER A 9 -35.30 42.58 3.23
C SER A 9 -36.35 42.48 2.11
N LYS A 10 -36.04 43.11 0.97
CA LYS A 10 -36.10 42.47 -0.36
C LYS A 10 -34.84 42.83 -1.16
N LYS A 11 -34.13 41.79 -1.62
CA LYS A 11 -32.96 41.88 -2.50
C LYS A 11 -33.38 42.38 -3.89
N THR A 12 -32.67 43.40 -4.38
CA THR A 12 -32.51 43.67 -5.82
C THR A 12 -31.06 44.07 -6.02
N ALA A 13 -30.38 43.53 -7.02
CA ALA A 13 -28.94 43.69 -7.25
C ALA A 13 -28.53 45.17 -7.38
N THR A 14 -27.38 45.53 -6.82
CA THR A 14 -26.98 46.93 -6.59
C THR A 14 -25.44 47.03 -6.64
N THR A 15 -24.91 48.05 -7.32
CA THR A 15 -23.48 48.19 -7.67
C THR A 15 -22.61 48.76 -6.54
N ILE A 16 -21.29 48.65 -6.66
CA ILE A 16 -20.29 49.00 -5.61
C ILE A 16 -20.41 50.46 -5.12
N ALA A 17 -20.83 51.41 -5.96
CA ALA A 17 -21.07 52.80 -5.56
C ALA A 17 -22.26 52.96 -4.59
N GLU A 18 -23.29 52.12 -4.74
CA GLU A 18 -24.47 52.13 -3.89
C GLU A 18 -24.24 51.37 -2.57
N LEU A 19 -23.28 50.44 -2.54
CA LEU A 19 -22.76 49.83 -1.31
C LEU A 19 -21.97 50.85 -0.44
N LEU A 20 -21.26 51.79 -1.06
CA LEU A 20 -20.54 52.87 -0.36
C LEU A 20 -21.47 53.97 0.18
N ALA A 21 -22.54 54.28 -0.56
CA ALA A 21 -23.56 55.25 -0.12
C ALA A 21 -24.48 54.70 0.99
N LYS A 22 -24.75 53.39 1.02
CA LYS A 22 -25.58 52.74 2.06
C LYS A 22 -24.92 52.68 3.44
N GLU A 23 -23.59 52.73 3.50
CA GLU A 23 -22.80 52.61 4.73
C GLU A 23 -22.27 53.96 5.25
N GLY A 24 -22.62 55.09 4.60
CA GLY A 24 -22.35 56.44 5.12
C GLY A 24 -20.87 56.85 5.18
N LEU A 25 -19.98 56.16 4.46
CA LEU A 25 -18.53 56.38 4.51
C LEU A 25 -18.02 57.39 3.47
N SER A 26 -18.76 58.49 3.29
CA SER A 26 -18.43 59.55 2.33
C SER A 26 -17.43 60.60 2.86
N SER A 27 -16.69 60.33 3.93
CA SER A 27 -15.70 61.29 4.42
C SER A 27 -14.38 60.61 4.77
N VAL A 28 -13.51 60.60 3.77
CA VAL A 28 -12.06 60.42 3.87
C VAL A 28 -11.49 61.42 4.88
N ILE A 29 -10.61 60.95 5.79
CA ILE A 29 -9.52 61.78 6.33
C ILE A 29 -8.20 61.12 5.90
N PRO A 30 -7.28 61.87 5.27
CA PRO A 30 -6.07 61.32 4.68
C PRO A 30 -4.96 61.17 5.74
N PHE A 31 -4.17 60.10 5.61
CA PHE A 31 -2.88 59.84 6.26
C PHE A 31 -2.80 59.22 7.68
N GLY A 32 -3.73 58.35 8.11
CA GLY A 32 -3.50 57.56 9.35
C GLY A 32 -4.22 56.22 9.53
N GLY A 33 -5.34 55.94 8.84
CA GLY A 33 -6.19 54.76 9.13
C GLY A 33 -5.99 53.51 8.26
N LEU A 34 -5.28 53.63 7.12
CA LEU A 34 -5.24 52.57 6.09
C LEU A 34 -4.58 51.26 6.55
N LEU A 35 -3.62 51.30 7.47
CA LEU A 35 -2.98 50.09 8.02
C LEU A 35 -3.85 49.40 9.08
N TYR A 36 -4.65 50.16 9.83
CA TYR A 36 -5.49 49.64 10.90
C TYR A 36 -6.74 48.95 10.35
N ASP A 37 -7.36 49.52 9.32
CA ASP A 37 -8.57 48.94 8.71
C ASP A 37 -8.25 47.78 7.76
N ALA A 38 -7.11 47.81 7.05
CA ALA A 38 -6.63 46.68 6.27
C ALA A 38 -6.19 45.50 7.16
N SER A 39 -5.53 45.76 8.30
CA SER A 39 -5.18 44.70 9.26
C SER A 39 -6.41 44.14 9.96
N LYS A 40 -7.43 44.95 10.27
CA LYS A 40 -8.70 44.47 10.86
C LYS A 40 -9.51 43.62 9.87
N ALA A 41 -9.54 43.97 8.59
CA ALA A 41 -10.15 43.16 7.53
C ALA A 41 -9.37 41.85 7.29
N LEU A 42 -8.04 41.88 7.31
CA LEU A 42 -7.20 40.68 7.25
C LEU A 42 -7.36 39.81 8.50
N ILE A 43 -7.48 40.38 9.70
CA ILE A 43 -7.72 39.65 10.95
C ILE A 43 -9.13 39.04 10.95
N LEU A 44 -10.15 39.76 10.47
CA LEU A 44 -11.51 39.24 10.32
C LEU A 44 -11.59 38.16 9.24
N HIS A 45 -10.95 38.36 8.08
CA HIS A 45 -10.87 37.35 7.04
C HIS A 45 -10.06 36.14 7.49
N THR A 46 -8.95 36.34 8.21
CA THR A 46 -8.15 35.24 8.78
C THR A 46 -8.91 34.54 9.89
N ARG A 47 -9.66 35.25 10.73
CA ARG A 47 -10.47 34.66 11.79
C ARG A 47 -11.68 33.93 11.25
N ASN A 48 -12.36 34.48 10.25
CA ASN A 48 -13.48 33.83 9.57
C ASN A 48 -12.96 32.65 8.72
N TYR A 49 -11.87 32.81 7.97
CA TYR A 49 -11.23 31.71 7.24
C TYR A 49 -10.72 30.61 8.16
N ILE A 50 -10.10 30.95 9.30
CA ILE A 50 -9.72 29.96 10.32
C ILE A 50 -10.97 29.33 10.91
N SER A 51 -12.00 30.10 11.26
CA SER A 51 -13.24 29.56 11.83
C SER A 51 -13.99 28.66 10.85
N ASP A 52 -14.13 29.06 9.59
CA ASP A 52 -14.82 28.34 8.53
C ASP A 52 -14.01 27.09 8.18
N ARG A 53 -12.68 27.21 7.99
CA ARG A 53 -11.80 26.06 7.78
C ARG A 53 -11.79 25.09 8.97
N THR A 54 -11.80 25.59 10.20
CA THR A 54 -11.90 24.75 11.40
C THR A 54 -13.26 24.07 11.46
N ASN A 55 -14.35 24.76 11.10
CA ASN A 55 -15.68 24.15 11.04
C ASN A 55 -15.77 23.07 9.97
N ASP A 56 -15.31 23.35 8.74
CA ASP A 56 -15.28 22.41 7.62
C ASP A 56 -14.47 21.16 8.00
N ARG A 57 -13.27 21.33 8.58
CA ARG A 57 -12.43 20.20 9.03
C ARG A 57 -13.09 19.41 10.16
N MET A 58 -13.83 20.07 11.05
CA MET A 58 -14.55 19.41 12.13
C MET A 58 -15.71 18.59 11.59
N GLU A 59 -16.45 19.13 10.62
CA GLU A 59 -17.50 18.43 9.90
C GLU A 59 -16.94 17.21 9.18
N ASP A 60 -15.90 17.39 8.36
CA ASP A 60 -15.19 16.32 7.65
C ASP A 60 -14.67 15.24 8.62
N PHE A 61 -14.06 15.64 9.74
CA PHE A 61 -13.57 14.71 10.76
C PHE A 61 -14.70 13.87 11.35
N CYS A 62 -15.81 14.50 11.73
CA CYS A 62 -16.97 13.82 12.31
C CYS A 62 -17.69 12.93 11.30
N GLU A 63 -17.86 13.42 10.07
CA GLU A 63 -18.41 12.63 8.96
C GLU A 63 -17.55 11.40 8.72
N HIS A 64 -16.23 11.57 8.59
CA HIS A 64 -15.33 10.46 8.37
C HIS A 64 -15.32 9.49 9.54
N LEU A 65 -15.31 9.95 10.79
CA LEU A 65 -15.35 9.13 12.01
C LEU A 65 -16.55 8.17 12.05
N ILE A 66 -17.68 8.58 11.47
CA ILE A 66 -18.94 7.82 11.47
C ILE A 66 -19.13 7.02 10.16
N SER A 67 -18.57 7.51 9.06
CA SER A 67 -18.66 6.90 7.72
C SER A 67 -17.90 5.57 7.59
N GLY A 68 -18.29 4.77 6.59
CA GLY A 68 -17.62 3.50 6.26
C GLY A 68 -18.14 2.28 7.02
N ARG A 69 -19.27 2.38 7.72
CA ARG A 69 -19.95 1.24 8.36
C ARG A 69 -21.03 0.69 7.45
N ALA A 70 -21.10 -0.63 7.33
CA ALA A 70 -21.95 -1.32 6.36
C ALA A 70 -23.41 -1.42 6.81
N SER A 71 -23.69 -1.32 8.12
CA SER A 71 -25.06 -1.32 8.66
C SER A 71 -25.28 -0.40 9.86
N ASP A 72 -26.55 -0.06 10.13
CA ASP A 72 -26.97 0.73 11.28
C ASP A 72 -26.62 0.05 12.62
N GLU A 73 -26.62 -1.29 12.66
CA GLU A 73 -26.20 -2.08 13.81
C GLU A 73 -24.72 -1.92 14.12
N GLU A 74 -23.85 -1.93 13.10
CA GLU A 74 -22.40 -1.72 13.26
C GLU A 74 -22.10 -0.32 13.79
N LEU A 75 -22.84 0.67 13.32
CA LEU A 75 -22.75 2.03 13.84
C LEU A 75 -23.18 2.10 15.31
N LYS A 76 -24.31 1.46 15.66
CA LYS A 76 -24.79 1.45 17.05
C LYS A 76 -23.78 0.81 18.00
N VAL A 77 -23.20 -0.34 17.60
CA VAL A 77 -22.15 -1.02 18.40
C VAL A 77 -20.94 -0.12 18.60
N PHE A 78 -20.51 0.62 17.58
CA PHE A 78 -19.40 1.57 17.70
C PHE A 78 -19.71 2.73 18.65
N LEU A 79 -20.92 3.31 18.54
CA LEU A 79 -21.35 4.42 19.42
C LEU A 79 -21.48 4.00 20.89
N GLU A 80 -21.71 2.72 21.16
CA GLU A 80 -21.76 2.15 22.52
C GLU A 80 -20.36 1.85 23.10
N LYS A 81 -19.29 1.91 22.28
CA LYS A 81 -17.92 1.71 22.78
C LYS A 81 -17.48 2.88 23.66
N LYS A 82 -16.90 2.53 24.81
CA LYS A 82 -16.28 3.51 25.69
C LYS A 82 -14.93 3.93 25.12
N PHE A 83 -14.68 5.23 25.10
CA PHE A 83 -13.39 5.81 24.73
C PHE A 83 -13.02 6.94 25.70
N ASP A 84 -11.74 7.27 25.74
CA ASP A 84 -11.24 8.36 26.55
C ASP A 84 -11.53 9.71 25.88
N MET A 85 -12.22 10.60 26.59
CA MET A 85 -12.53 11.94 26.11
C MET A 85 -11.26 12.78 25.91
N ASP A 86 -10.22 12.55 26.70
CA ASP A 86 -8.96 13.27 26.58
C ASP A 86 -8.26 12.93 25.26
N ASP A 87 -8.32 11.67 24.83
CA ASP A 87 -7.80 11.25 23.53
C ASP A 87 -8.60 11.85 22.37
N TYR A 88 -9.93 11.87 22.47
CA TYR A 88 -10.80 12.50 21.48
C TYR A 88 -10.46 13.99 21.31
N TYR A 89 -10.36 14.73 22.40
CA TYR A 89 -9.98 16.15 22.35
C TYR A 89 -8.57 16.36 21.82
N ALA A 90 -7.62 15.50 22.18
CA ALA A 90 -6.25 15.57 21.69
C ALA A 90 -6.17 15.35 20.17
N VAL A 91 -6.91 14.35 19.64
CA VAL A 91 -6.98 14.08 18.19
C VAL A 91 -7.71 15.20 17.46
N LEU A 92 -8.90 15.60 17.92
CA LEU A 92 -9.69 16.64 17.28
C LEU A 92 -8.93 17.97 17.26
N SER A 93 -8.34 18.39 18.38
CA SER A 93 -7.55 19.62 18.46
C SER A 93 -6.33 19.57 17.52
N SER A 94 -5.67 18.41 17.43
CA SER A 94 -4.58 18.22 16.46
C SER A 94 -5.06 18.34 15.03
N CYS A 95 -6.21 17.74 14.69
CA CYS A 95 -6.84 17.85 13.38
C CYS A 95 -7.18 19.30 13.02
N MET A 96 -7.74 20.09 13.94
CA MET A 96 -8.14 21.48 13.68
C MET A 96 -6.94 22.42 13.50
N GLN A 97 -5.82 22.15 14.17
CA GLN A 97 -4.61 22.96 14.13
C GLN A 97 -3.69 22.59 12.96
N ASP A 98 -3.88 21.42 12.36
CA ASP A 98 -3.03 20.92 11.28
C ASP A 98 -3.25 21.72 9.99
N ILE A 99 -2.14 22.04 9.31
CA ILE A 99 -2.16 22.81 8.08
C ILE A 99 -2.41 21.94 6.84
N GLU A 100 -2.24 20.62 6.95
CA GLU A 100 -2.46 19.64 5.88
C GLU A 100 -3.92 19.18 5.91
N ASN A 101 -4.67 19.41 4.82
CA ASN A 101 -6.08 19.03 4.72
C ASN A 101 -6.25 17.52 4.55
N GLU A 102 -5.29 16.89 3.90
CA GLU A 102 -5.21 15.46 3.66
C GLU A 102 -5.16 14.63 4.96
N LYS A 103 -4.68 15.24 6.06
CA LYS A 103 -4.60 14.57 7.37
C LYS A 103 -5.94 14.47 8.10
N VAL A 104 -7.00 15.17 7.68
CA VAL A 104 -8.32 15.08 8.34
C VAL A 104 -8.81 13.63 8.38
N LEU A 105 -8.73 12.94 7.24
CA LEU A 105 -9.06 11.52 7.15
C LEU A 105 -8.17 10.68 8.08
N ILE A 106 -6.86 10.93 8.10
CA ILE A 106 -5.91 10.18 8.95
C ILE A 106 -6.24 10.35 10.44
N TYR A 107 -6.59 11.56 10.89
CA TYR A 107 -6.99 11.79 12.27
C TYR A 107 -8.31 11.08 12.60
N SER A 108 -9.26 11.05 11.68
CA SER A 108 -10.53 10.34 11.89
C SER A 108 -10.31 8.83 12.02
N GLU A 109 -9.46 8.24 11.17
CA GLU A 109 -9.10 6.82 11.21
C GLU A 109 -8.29 6.48 12.46
N LEU A 110 -7.35 7.34 12.86
CA LEU A 110 -6.66 7.23 14.15
C LEU A 110 -7.68 7.12 15.29
N MET A 111 -8.67 8.02 15.35
CA MET A 111 -9.67 7.97 16.42
C MET A 111 -10.51 6.69 16.36
N LYS A 112 -10.95 6.25 15.18
CA LYS A 112 -11.65 4.96 15.02
C LYS A 112 -10.79 3.82 15.56
N GLY A 113 -9.54 3.74 15.14
CA GLY A 113 -8.62 2.68 15.56
C GLY A 113 -8.34 2.73 17.07
N LEU A 114 -8.27 3.90 17.70
CA LEU A 114 -8.14 4.02 19.16
C LEU A 114 -9.41 3.62 19.92
N ILE A 115 -10.60 3.82 19.35
CA ILE A 115 -11.87 3.37 19.94
C ILE A 115 -12.02 1.85 19.82
N GLU A 116 -11.60 1.29 18.68
CA GLU A 116 -11.79 -0.11 18.35
C GLU A 116 -10.69 -1.02 18.88
N GLY A 117 -9.46 -0.51 18.98
CA GLY A 117 -8.29 -1.24 19.41
C GLY A 117 -8.04 -1.19 20.91
N ASP A 118 -7.49 -2.28 21.44
CA ASP A 118 -7.04 -2.37 22.83
C ASP A 118 -5.58 -1.92 22.94
N PHE A 119 -5.39 -0.68 23.36
CA PHE A 119 -4.08 -0.04 23.49
C PHE A 119 -3.88 0.53 24.90
N SER A 120 -2.66 0.40 25.44
CA SER A 120 -2.33 1.06 26.71
C SER A 120 -2.34 2.58 26.55
N PRO A 121 -2.62 3.34 27.62
CA PRO A 121 -2.62 4.81 27.58
C PRO A 121 -1.32 5.43 27.05
N GLU A 122 -0.17 4.78 27.28
CA GLU A 122 1.13 5.21 26.74
C GLU A 122 1.17 5.10 25.21
N ILE A 123 0.68 3.99 24.65
CA ILE A 123 0.65 3.76 23.20
C ILE A 123 -0.33 4.73 22.54
N ARG A 124 -1.51 4.95 23.13
CA ARG A 124 -2.52 5.89 22.62
C ARG A 124 -1.94 7.30 22.49
N ARG A 125 -1.36 7.82 23.58
CA ARG A 125 -0.66 9.12 23.60
C ARG A 125 0.49 9.19 22.61
N TYR A 126 1.26 8.11 22.49
CA TYR A 126 2.36 8.03 21.53
C TYR A 126 1.86 8.14 20.09
N PHE A 127 0.81 7.39 19.72
CA PHE A 127 0.22 7.42 18.38
C PHE A 127 -0.38 8.78 18.04
N ILE A 128 -1.12 9.41 18.96
CA ILE A 128 -1.66 10.76 18.77
C ILE A 128 -0.53 11.76 18.52
N LYS A 129 0.52 11.72 19.34
CA LYS A 129 1.69 12.58 19.19
C LYS A 129 2.41 12.36 17.86
N SER A 130 2.69 11.10 17.50
CA SER A 130 3.36 10.76 16.24
C SER A 130 2.54 11.18 15.02
N CYS A 131 1.22 10.98 15.04
CA CYS A 131 0.33 11.40 13.96
C CYS A 131 0.30 12.92 13.80
N LYS A 132 0.35 13.66 14.91
CA LYS A 132 0.47 15.12 14.89
C LYS A 132 1.79 15.59 14.28
N GLU A 133 2.88 14.95 14.68
CA GLU A 133 4.23 15.38 14.29
C GLU A 133 4.57 15.08 12.83
N LEU A 134 4.13 13.92 12.32
CA LEU A 134 4.43 13.50 10.95
C LEU A 134 3.58 14.26 9.92
N THR A 135 4.22 14.63 8.81
CA THR A 135 3.52 15.21 7.65
C THR A 135 2.71 14.16 6.91
N PHE A 136 1.76 14.57 6.08
CA PHE A 136 0.98 13.64 5.26
C PHE A 136 1.87 12.81 4.32
N ALA A 137 2.93 13.40 3.77
CA ALA A 137 3.89 12.70 2.93
C ALA A 137 4.65 11.61 3.70
N GLU A 138 5.06 11.89 4.93
CA GLU A 138 5.75 10.90 5.78
C GLU A 138 4.80 9.77 6.22
N LEU A 139 3.54 10.07 6.51
CA LEU A 139 2.51 9.08 6.81
C LEU A 139 2.19 8.23 5.58
N SER A 140 2.11 8.84 4.40
CA SER A 140 1.94 8.14 3.12
C SER A 140 3.12 7.22 2.82
N PHE A 141 4.34 7.63 3.16
CA PHE A 141 5.52 6.79 3.02
C PHE A 141 5.54 5.64 4.04
N LEU A 142 5.10 5.87 5.28
CA LEU A 142 4.89 4.79 6.26
C LEU A 142 3.89 3.74 5.73
N ARG A 143 2.81 4.19 5.08
CA ARG A 143 1.84 3.32 4.40
C ARG A 143 2.50 2.49 3.30
N GLU A 144 3.34 3.12 2.47
CA GLU A 144 4.10 2.41 1.43
C GLU A 144 5.03 1.35 2.03
N ILE A 145 5.73 1.67 3.13
CA ILE A 145 6.57 0.71 3.86
C ILE A 145 5.74 -0.47 4.37
N TYR A 146 4.58 -0.20 4.97
CA TYR A 146 3.67 -1.24 5.45
C TYR A 146 3.30 -2.22 4.33
N ILE A 147 2.81 -1.70 3.19
CA ILE A 147 2.41 -2.50 2.04
C ILE A 147 3.58 -3.35 1.52
N ASN A 148 4.79 -2.77 1.42
CA ASN A 148 5.99 -3.50 1.01
C ASN A 148 6.41 -4.60 2.00
N SER A 149 6.06 -4.45 3.28
CA SER A 149 6.40 -5.42 4.32
C SER A 149 5.42 -6.60 4.39
N GLU A 150 4.17 -6.41 3.96
CA GLU A 150 3.10 -7.41 4.02
C GLU A 150 2.88 -8.15 2.71
N TYR A 151 3.10 -7.50 1.56
CA TYR A 151 2.78 -8.08 0.26
C TYR A 151 4.03 -8.30 -0.61
N VAL A 152 4.18 -9.52 -1.11
CA VAL A 152 5.11 -9.81 -2.22
C VAL A 152 4.52 -9.20 -3.49
N MET A 153 5.13 -8.12 -3.95
CA MET A 153 4.63 -7.36 -5.08
C MET A 153 5.31 -7.78 -6.38
N MET A 154 4.60 -7.58 -7.48
CA MET A 154 5.18 -7.76 -8.81
C MET A 154 6.30 -6.72 -9.04
N PRO A 155 7.48 -7.15 -9.51
CA PRO A 155 8.53 -6.21 -9.87
C PRO A 155 8.08 -5.35 -11.06
N HIS A 156 8.51 -4.08 -11.11
CA HIS A 156 8.34 -3.27 -12.33
C HIS A 156 9.20 -3.80 -13.49
N SER A 157 10.35 -4.40 -13.13
CA SER A 157 11.29 -5.03 -14.05
C SER A 157 12.19 -5.98 -13.26
N GLY A 158 12.59 -7.11 -13.85
CA GLY A 158 13.56 -8.04 -13.26
C GLY A 158 12.94 -9.08 -12.33
N CYS A 159 13.73 -9.55 -11.37
CA CYS A 159 13.39 -10.72 -10.55
C CYS A 159 12.39 -10.43 -9.43
N VAL A 160 11.59 -11.45 -9.08
CA VAL A 160 10.77 -11.41 -7.88
C VAL A 160 11.69 -11.34 -6.67
N THR A 161 11.44 -10.37 -5.79
CA THR A 161 12.19 -10.24 -4.54
C THR A 161 11.23 -10.38 -3.37
N GLY A 162 11.68 -10.98 -2.27
CA GLY A 162 10.85 -11.09 -1.07
C GLY A 162 10.59 -9.73 -0.43
N THR A 163 9.61 -9.66 0.46
CA THR A 163 9.22 -8.44 1.19
C THR A 163 10.40 -7.76 1.87
N ALA A 164 11.31 -8.52 2.48
CA ALA A 164 12.52 -7.98 3.11
C ALA A 164 13.41 -7.17 2.14
N HIS A 165 13.58 -7.65 0.90
CA HIS A 165 14.34 -6.93 -0.10
C HIS A 165 13.57 -5.72 -0.64
N GLN A 166 12.25 -5.84 -0.83
CA GLN A 166 11.39 -4.71 -1.20
C GLN A 166 11.48 -3.57 -0.18
N VAL A 167 11.35 -3.88 1.12
CA VAL A 167 11.47 -2.89 2.20
C VAL A 167 12.88 -2.30 2.23
N LYS A 168 13.92 -3.11 2.09
CA LYS A 168 15.29 -2.61 2.00
C LYS A 168 15.49 -1.63 0.84
N GLN A 169 14.91 -1.91 -0.33
CA GLN A 169 15.01 -1.02 -1.50
C GLN A 169 14.36 0.34 -1.25
N ILE A 170 13.16 0.40 -0.66
CA ILE A 170 12.50 1.68 -0.39
C ILE A 170 13.20 2.47 0.73
N LEU A 171 13.83 1.78 1.69
CA LEU A 171 14.60 2.39 2.77
C LEU A 171 16.02 2.79 2.33
N THR A 172 16.50 2.29 1.19
CA THR A 172 17.81 2.65 0.64
C THR A 172 17.61 3.70 -0.46
N THR A 173 17.86 4.96 -0.14
CA THR A 173 17.65 6.08 -1.07
C THR A 173 18.81 7.07 -1.04
N ASN A 174 19.11 7.64 -2.21
CA ASN A 174 20.03 8.77 -2.34
C ASN A 174 19.30 10.13 -2.25
N ASP A 175 17.96 10.13 -2.22
CA ASP A 175 17.17 11.35 -2.07
C ASP A 175 17.25 11.88 -0.63
N PRO A 176 17.77 13.11 -0.41
CA PRO A 176 17.92 13.67 0.93
C PRO A 176 16.59 13.83 1.66
N PHE A 177 15.49 14.16 0.97
CA PHE A 177 14.19 14.34 1.61
C PHE A 177 13.64 13.02 2.14
N ARG A 178 13.65 11.96 1.33
CA ARG A 178 13.31 10.61 1.81
C ARG A 178 14.22 10.15 2.94
N ARG A 179 15.52 10.49 2.91
CA ARG A 179 16.43 10.11 4.00
C ARG A 179 16.03 10.73 5.33
N ILE A 180 15.65 12.01 5.33
CA ILE A 180 15.13 12.69 6.54
C ILE A 180 13.85 12.01 7.04
N THR A 181 12.92 11.68 6.15
CA THR A 181 11.71 10.92 6.51
C THR A 181 12.06 9.57 7.14
N ILE A 182 12.98 8.81 6.56
CA ILE A 182 13.41 7.51 7.08
C ILE A 182 14.04 7.66 8.48
N GLU A 183 14.96 8.61 8.64
CA GLU A 183 15.59 8.92 9.94
C GLU A 183 14.53 9.29 10.99
N ARG A 184 13.49 10.04 10.61
CA ARG A 184 12.38 10.38 11.49
C ARG A 184 11.55 9.16 11.89
N LEU A 185 11.17 8.31 10.95
CA LEU A 185 10.43 7.07 11.23
C LEU A 185 11.23 6.08 12.09
N ILE A 186 12.56 6.07 11.94
CA ILE A 186 13.47 5.32 12.82
C ILE A 186 13.47 5.92 14.23
N SER A 187 13.57 7.25 14.35
CA SER A 187 13.57 7.93 15.66
C SER A 187 12.26 7.72 16.44
N LEU A 188 11.15 7.56 15.72
CA LEU A 188 9.84 7.20 16.25
C LEU A 188 9.65 5.68 16.43
N GLY A 189 10.68 4.86 16.22
CA GLY A 189 10.63 3.42 16.43
C GLY A 189 9.66 2.66 15.51
N PHE A 190 9.22 3.26 14.39
CA PHE A 190 8.36 2.59 13.40
C PHE A 190 9.14 1.77 12.38
N VAL A 191 10.42 2.10 12.19
CA VAL A 191 11.33 1.40 11.28
C VAL A 191 12.60 1.01 12.05
N ASN A 192 13.08 -0.22 11.82
CA ASN A 192 14.35 -0.69 12.34
C ASN A 192 15.43 -0.55 11.27
N ASN A 193 16.38 0.36 11.48
CA ASN A 193 17.48 0.62 10.55
C ASN A 193 18.44 -0.57 10.40
N GLN A 194 18.69 -1.32 11.48
CA GLN A 194 19.65 -2.43 11.45
C GLN A 194 19.13 -3.59 10.61
N LEU A 195 17.83 -3.85 10.72
CA LEU A 195 17.17 -4.95 10.02
C LEU A 195 16.52 -4.52 8.69
N ASN A 196 16.48 -3.21 8.39
CA ASN A 196 15.78 -2.63 7.24
C ASN A 196 14.33 -3.12 7.14
N GLU A 197 13.61 -3.09 8.25
CA GLU A 197 12.25 -3.60 8.35
C GLU A 197 11.33 -2.64 9.09
N MET A 198 10.02 -2.79 8.87
CA MET A 198 9.01 -2.13 9.69
C MET A 198 8.89 -2.83 11.04
N THR A 199 8.88 -2.07 12.13
CA THR A 199 8.74 -2.64 13.48
C THR A 199 7.29 -3.09 13.74
N PRO A 200 7.05 -3.96 14.74
CA PRO A 200 5.69 -4.29 15.17
C PRO A 200 4.87 -3.06 15.60
N LEU A 201 5.53 -2.05 16.20
CA LEU A 201 4.88 -0.79 16.57
C LEU A 201 4.46 0.00 15.32
N GLY A 202 5.36 0.09 14.32
CA GLY A 202 5.06 0.72 13.04
C GLY A 202 3.88 0.05 12.33
N LYS A 203 3.84 -1.29 12.31
CA LYS A 203 2.72 -2.04 11.71
C LYS A 203 1.40 -1.73 12.40
N LYS A 204 1.37 -1.74 13.74
CA LYS A 204 0.19 -1.38 14.53
C LYS A 204 -0.26 0.06 14.25
N PHE A 205 0.69 0.98 14.18
CA PHE A 205 0.38 2.37 13.89
C PHE A 205 -0.20 2.54 12.49
N GLY A 206 0.40 1.92 11.47
CA GLY A 206 -0.13 1.92 10.09
C GLY A 206 -1.55 1.36 9.99
N LEU A 207 -1.83 0.25 10.67
CA LEU A 207 -3.18 -0.35 10.71
C LEU A 207 -4.23 0.55 11.37
N VAL A 208 -3.82 1.41 12.31
CA VAL A 208 -4.72 2.35 13.00
C VAL A 208 -5.00 3.59 12.14
N LEU A 209 -4.04 4.02 11.32
CA LEU A 209 -4.16 5.26 10.55
C LEU A 209 -4.87 5.11 9.20
N PHE A 210 -4.93 3.89 8.67
CA PHE A 210 -5.31 3.65 7.29
C PHE A 210 -6.36 2.53 7.21
N PRO A 211 -7.47 2.74 6.47
CA PRO A 211 -8.45 1.69 6.25
C PRO A 211 -7.83 0.56 5.44
N SER A 212 -8.31 -0.68 5.63
CA SER A 212 -7.72 -1.88 5.02
C SER A 212 -7.65 -1.81 3.49
N GLU A 213 -8.63 -1.17 2.85
CA GLU A 213 -8.67 -0.93 1.40
C GLU A 213 -7.46 -0.11 0.90
N SER A 214 -7.01 0.84 1.71
CA SER A 214 -5.86 1.70 1.42
C SER A 214 -4.52 1.03 1.74
N LEU A 215 -4.54 -0.13 2.41
CA LEU A 215 -3.37 -0.96 2.76
C LEU A 215 -3.20 -2.14 1.80
N THR A 216 -3.52 -1.92 0.52
CA THR A 216 -3.38 -2.89 -0.56
C THR A 216 -2.32 -2.44 -1.57
N PRO A 217 -1.64 -3.36 -2.27
CA PRO A 217 -0.73 -2.99 -3.36
C PRO A 217 -1.39 -2.09 -4.42
N GLU A 218 -2.67 -2.33 -4.71
CA GLU A 218 -3.44 -1.59 -5.69
C GLU A 218 -3.58 -0.11 -5.30
N SER A 219 -3.66 0.21 -3.99
CA SER A 219 -3.78 1.59 -3.48
C SER A 219 -2.54 2.46 -3.73
N ILE A 220 -1.40 1.83 -4.06
CA ILE A 220 -0.14 2.48 -4.44
C ILE A 220 0.21 2.22 -5.91
N ASN A 221 -0.77 1.87 -6.74
CA ASN A 221 -0.62 1.54 -8.16
C ASN A 221 0.34 0.37 -8.44
N ARG A 222 0.45 -0.58 -7.50
CA ARG A 222 1.24 -1.80 -7.64
C ARG A 222 0.32 -3.00 -7.80
N LYS A 223 0.86 -4.09 -8.32
CA LYS A 223 0.14 -5.37 -8.49
C LYS A 223 0.74 -6.42 -7.58
N ARG A 224 -0.11 -7.33 -7.11
CA ARG A 224 0.29 -8.55 -6.39
C ARG A 224 0.20 -9.77 -7.29
N PHE A 225 0.96 -10.79 -6.93
CA PHE A 225 0.81 -12.11 -7.54
C PHE A 225 -0.54 -12.73 -7.17
N SER A 226 -1.00 -13.66 -7.99
CA SER A 226 -2.25 -14.41 -7.83
C SER A 226 -2.29 -15.35 -6.62
N GLY A 227 -1.15 -15.52 -5.92
CA GLY A 227 -0.94 -16.49 -4.84
C GLY A 227 -0.38 -17.84 -5.31
N HIS A 228 -0.28 -18.06 -6.62
CA HIS A 228 0.31 -19.29 -7.16
C HIS A 228 1.82 -19.14 -7.37
N HIS A 229 2.56 -20.16 -6.93
CA HIS A 229 4.02 -20.18 -7.01
C HIS A 229 4.46 -21.25 -7.99
N VAL A 230 5.35 -20.92 -8.93
CA VAL A 230 5.87 -21.87 -9.92
C VAL A 230 7.38 -21.97 -9.78
N LEU A 231 7.86 -23.20 -9.66
CA LEU A 231 9.29 -23.49 -9.67
C LEU A 231 9.77 -23.64 -11.12
N ILE A 232 10.83 -22.92 -11.48
CA ILE A 232 11.62 -23.17 -12.69
C ILE A 232 12.88 -23.92 -12.25
N ALA A 233 12.83 -25.25 -12.36
CA ALA A 233 13.91 -26.13 -11.96
C ALA A 233 15.01 -26.15 -13.04
N SER A 234 16.17 -25.57 -12.71
CA SER A 234 17.34 -25.55 -13.58
C SER A 234 18.56 -26.13 -12.85
N TYR A 235 19.07 -27.25 -13.35
CA TYR A 235 20.22 -27.96 -12.77
C TYR A 235 21.57 -27.47 -13.29
N GLN A 236 21.56 -26.69 -14.37
CA GLN A 236 22.76 -26.16 -15.03
C GLN A 236 22.83 -24.64 -14.81
N LEU A 237 22.96 -24.20 -13.55
CA LEU A 237 22.91 -22.76 -13.19
C LEU A 237 24.03 -21.92 -13.83
N SER A 238 25.14 -22.53 -14.23
CA SER A 238 26.26 -21.86 -14.89
C SER A 238 26.12 -21.80 -16.42
N ASP A 239 25.15 -22.51 -16.99
CA ASP A 239 24.93 -22.57 -18.43
C ASP A 239 24.08 -21.38 -18.88
N GLN A 240 24.63 -20.55 -19.78
CA GLN A 240 23.98 -19.32 -20.24
C GLN A 240 22.65 -19.58 -20.95
N ASN A 241 22.50 -20.72 -21.62
CA ASN A 241 21.24 -21.07 -22.29
C ASN A 241 20.15 -21.38 -21.27
N HIS A 242 20.49 -22.13 -20.21
CA HIS A 242 19.60 -22.40 -19.10
C HIS A 242 19.19 -21.11 -18.37
N VAL A 243 20.15 -20.22 -18.11
CA VAL A 243 19.88 -18.95 -17.43
C VAL A 243 18.97 -18.07 -18.28
N SER A 244 19.28 -17.90 -19.56
CA SER A 244 18.46 -17.09 -20.48
C SER A 244 17.04 -17.63 -20.58
N LEU A 245 16.87 -18.94 -20.76
CA LEU A 245 15.56 -19.57 -20.85
C LEU A 245 14.77 -19.47 -19.55
N ALA A 246 15.42 -19.69 -18.41
CA ALA A 246 14.78 -19.56 -17.10
C ALA A 246 14.28 -18.12 -16.86
N MET A 247 15.05 -17.11 -17.29
CA MET A 247 14.63 -15.71 -17.22
C MET A 247 13.46 -15.40 -18.15
N GLN A 248 13.45 -15.95 -19.37
CA GLN A 248 12.31 -15.78 -20.29
C GLN A 248 11.02 -16.40 -19.73
N LEU A 249 11.10 -17.61 -19.17
CA LEU A 249 9.97 -18.24 -18.47
C LEU A 249 9.52 -17.41 -17.27
N GLN A 250 10.47 -16.90 -16.48
CA GLN A 250 10.18 -16.04 -15.33
C GLN A 250 9.36 -14.82 -15.77
N ASP A 251 9.79 -14.11 -16.81
CA ASP A 251 9.08 -12.93 -17.32
C ASP A 251 7.67 -13.27 -17.81
N ARG A 252 7.50 -14.40 -18.50
CA ARG A 252 6.18 -14.85 -18.99
C ARG A 252 5.25 -15.25 -17.84
N PHE A 253 5.75 -15.89 -16.77
CA PHE A 253 4.94 -16.16 -15.58
C PHE A 253 4.55 -14.88 -14.84
N ILE A 254 5.47 -13.90 -14.73
CA ILE A 254 5.15 -12.58 -14.17
C ILE A 254 4.05 -11.91 -14.98
N GLN A 255 4.09 -11.94 -16.32
CA GLN A 255 3.02 -11.38 -17.16
C GLN A 255 1.64 -12.03 -16.93
N LYS A 256 1.61 -13.28 -16.45
CA LYS A 256 0.39 -14.00 -16.05
C LYS A 256 0.03 -13.83 -14.56
N ASN A 257 0.68 -12.92 -13.84
CA ASN A 257 0.53 -12.69 -12.40
C ASN A 257 0.81 -13.95 -11.55
N ILE A 258 1.69 -14.85 -12.02
CA ILE A 258 2.13 -16.04 -11.30
C ILE A 258 3.52 -15.75 -10.73
N GLN A 259 3.83 -16.23 -9.52
CA GLN A 259 5.11 -15.99 -8.87
C GLN A 259 6.14 -17.06 -9.27
N PRO A 260 7.11 -16.77 -10.15
CA PRO A 260 8.16 -17.73 -10.48
C PRO A 260 9.28 -17.74 -9.43
N GLN A 261 9.95 -18.88 -9.31
CA GLN A 261 11.21 -19.02 -8.59
C GLN A 261 12.15 -19.93 -9.37
N ILE A 262 13.35 -19.45 -9.70
CA ILE A 262 14.39 -20.26 -10.33
C ILE A 262 15.23 -20.89 -9.22
N ALA A 263 15.30 -22.22 -9.20
CA ALA A 263 16.11 -22.93 -8.21
C ALA A 263 16.51 -24.33 -8.68
N VAL A 264 17.49 -24.91 -8.00
CA VAL A 264 17.75 -26.35 -8.05
C VAL A 264 16.84 -27.02 -7.03
N LEU A 265 16.06 -28.01 -7.47
CA LEU A 265 15.17 -28.73 -6.58
C LEU A 265 15.99 -29.65 -5.66
N LYS A 266 16.05 -29.30 -4.37
CA LYS A 266 16.66 -30.11 -3.31
C LYS A 266 15.58 -30.64 -2.38
N TYR A 267 15.87 -31.75 -1.70
CA TYR A 267 15.00 -32.38 -0.70
C TYR A 267 14.32 -31.36 0.23
N GLY A 268 12.99 -31.37 0.33
CA GLY A 268 12.26 -30.45 1.21
C GLY A 268 10.76 -30.38 0.96
N VAL A 269 10.09 -29.48 1.70
CA VAL A 269 8.70 -29.07 1.45
C VAL A 269 8.68 -28.22 0.17
N PHE A 270 7.71 -28.49 -0.71
CA PHE A 270 7.54 -27.78 -1.97
C PHE A 270 6.37 -26.80 -1.83
N PRO A 271 6.60 -25.52 -1.46
CA PRO A 271 5.55 -24.51 -1.40
C PRO A 271 5.19 -23.99 -2.81
N PHE A 272 5.18 -24.89 -3.80
CA PHE A 272 4.95 -24.58 -5.20
C PHE A 272 3.63 -25.20 -5.64
N SER A 273 2.91 -24.51 -6.50
CA SER A 273 1.67 -24.99 -7.11
C SER A 273 1.94 -25.82 -8.37
N ALA A 274 3.05 -25.56 -9.07
CA ALA A 274 3.51 -26.31 -10.23
C ALA A 274 5.02 -26.13 -10.45
N ALA A 275 5.60 -26.93 -11.35
CA ALA A 275 7.01 -26.78 -11.74
C ALA A 275 7.25 -26.94 -13.25
N VAL A 276 8.28 -26.25 -13.76
CA VAL A 276 8.88 -26.46 -15.08
C VAL A 276 10.29 -27.00 -14.88
N VAL A 277 10.65 -28.10 -15.54
CA VAL A 277 11.99 -28.69 -15.47
C VAL A 277 12.70 -28.48 -16.80
N LEU A 278 13.85 -27.79 -16.75
CA LEU A 278 14.70 -27.52 -17.91
C LEU A 278 15.67 -28.68 -18.14
N MET A 279 15.67 -29.24 -19.36
CA MET A 279 16.43 -30.44 -19.73
C MET A 279 17.30 -30.21 -20.98
N ASP A 280 18.60 -30.47 -20.91
CA ASP A 280 19.57 -30.30 -22.02
C ASP A 280 20.27 -31.62 -22.43
N GLY A 281 19.78 -32.76 -21.94
CA GLY A 281 20.39 -34.06 -22.20
C GLY A 281 21.61 -34.38 -21.33
N LYS A 282 22.04 -33.48 -20.44
CA LYS A 282 23.00 -33.83 -19.39
C LYS A 282 22.32 -34.67 -18.29
N LEU A 283 23.13 -35.47 -17.60
CA LEU A 283 22.65 -36.28 -16.48
C LEU A 283 22.35 -35.39 -15.27
N ILE A 284 21.18 -35.58 -14.67
CA ILE A 284 20.81 -35.00 -13.38
C ILE A 284 21.37 -35.92 -12.28
N GLU A 285 22.05 -35.34 -11.29
CA GLU A 285 22.57 -36.10 -10.16
C GLU A 285 21.46 -36.83 -9.40
N ARG A 286 21.79 -38.00 -8.85
CA ARG A 286 20.80 -38.91 -8.23
C ARG A 286 19.98 -38.26 -7.12
N GLU A 287 20.61 -37.39 -6.31
CA GLU A 287 19.93 -36.68 -5.22
C GLU A 287 18.81 -35.74 -5.72
N TYR A 288 19.01 -35.10 -6.87
CA TYR A 288 18.01 -34.23 -7.49
C TYR A 288 16.90 -35.04 -8.16
N LEU A 289 17.23 -36.19 -8.74
CA LEU A 289 16.25 -37.10 -9.33
C LEU A 289 15.24 -37.60 -8.29
N GLU A 290 15.71 -38.00 -7.11
CA GLU A 290 14.83 -38.44 -6.01
C GLU A 290 13.90 -37.30 -5.53
N SER A 291 14.41 -36.08 -5.51
CA SER A 291 13.63 -34.88 -5.20
C SER A 291 12.55 -34.60 -6.28
N LEU A 292 12.90 -34.72 -7.56
CA LEU A 292 11.96 -34.60 -8.68
C LEU A 292 10.87 -35.66 -8.65
N ARG A 293 11.23 -36.92 -8.37
CA ARG A 293 10.26 -38.03 -8.23
C ARG A 293 9.21 -37.70 -7.19
N ARG A 294 9.65 -37.28 -6.00
CA ARG A 294 8.74 -36.87 -4.91
C ARG A 294 7.87 -35.68 -5.31
N CYS A 295 8.46 -34.64 -5.87
CA CYS A 295 7.76 -33.45 -6.32
C CYS A 295 6.68 -33.76 -7.37
N SER A 296 7.00 -34.63 -8.34
CA SER A 296 6.07 -35.02 -9.42
C SER A 296 4.84 -35.80 -8.96
N ASN A 297 4.86 -36.35 -7.75
CA ASN A 297 3.69 -36.99 -7.16
C ASN A 297 2.79 -36.00 -6.40
N LEU A 298 3.29 -34.80 -6.10
CA LEU A 298 2.61 -33.81 -5.29
C LEU A 298 2.06 -32.66 -6.13
N ILE A 299 2.80 -32.24 -7.17
CA ILE A 299 2.45 -31.08 -7.99
C ILE A 299 2.63 -31.41 -9.48
N PRO A 300 1.86 -30.75 -10.38
CA PRO A 300 2.05 -30.90 -11.81
C PRO A 300 3.42 -30.38 -12.25
N ILE A 301 4.11 -31.15 -13.07
CA ILE A 301 5.41 -30.79 -13.63
C ILE A 301 5.35 -30.82 -15.16
N VAL A 302 5.82 -29.75 -15.80
CA VAL A 302 6.04 -29.68 -17.25
C VAL A 302 7.54 -29.82 -17.52
N ARG A 303 7.89 -30.67 -18.48
CA ARG A 303 9.26 -30.82 -18.97
C ARG A 303 9.46 -29.92 -20.18
N LEU A 304 10.52 -29.12 -20.17
CA LEU A 304 10.95 -28.31 -21.31
C LEU A 304 12.36 -28.74 -21.74
N ASN A 305 12.43 -29.39 -22.90
CA ASN A 305 13.65 -29.88 -23.50
C ASN A 305 14.30 -28.78 -24.36
N LEU A 306 15.55 -28.45 -24.06
CA LEU A 306 16.35 -27.50 -24.82
C LEU A 306 16.79 -28.08 -26.18
N ASN A 307 16.85 -29.41 -26.28
CA ASN A 307 17.35 -30.14 -27.45
C ASN A 307 16.47 -31.39 -27.65
N SER A 308 16.26 -31.84 -28.89
CA SER A 308 15.53 -33.08 -29.21
C SER A 308 16.23 -34.32 -28.66
N THR A 309 17.55 -34.26 -28.53
CA THR A 309 18.38 -35.31 -27.95
C THR A 309 18.27 -35.38 -26.43
N ALA A 310 17.59 -34.43 -25.77
CA ALA A 310 17.40 -34.41 -24.32
C ALA A 310 16.37 -35.45 -23.86
N SER A 311 16.30 -36.63 -24.49
CA SER A 311 15.36 -37.71 -24.17
C SER A 311 15.76 -38.53 -22.94
N ASN A 312 16.61 -38.00 -22.05
CA ASN A 312 16.98 -38.68 -20.82
C ASN A 312 15.71 -39.07 -20.07
N TYR A 313 15.46 -40.37 -19.99
CA TYR A 313 14.32 -40.91 -19.28
C TYR A 313 14.56 -40.70 -17.79
N LEU A 314 13.87 -39.71 -17.21
CA LEU A 314 13.88 -39.47 -15.77
C LEU A 314 12.93 -40.48 -15.13
N GLU A 315 13.43 -41.71 -14.97
CA GLU A 315 12.66 -42.83 -14.44
C GLU A 315 11.91 -42.41 -13.17
N GLY A 316 10.61 -42.69 -13.08
CA GLY A 316 9.79 -42.44 -11.91
C GLY A 316 9.35 -40.98 -11.70
N VAL A 317 9.75 -40.05 -12.58
CA VAL A 317 9.25 -38.66 -12.57
C VAL A 317 8.03 -38.58 -13.50
N ARG A 318 6.91 -38.06 -12.98
CA ARG A 318 5.67 -37.88 -13.74
C ARG A 318 5.62 -36.48 -14.35
N PHE A 319 5.63 -36.40 -15.67
CA PHE A 319 5.40 -35.15 -16.39
C PHE A 319 3.96 -35.09 -16.90
N LEU A 320 3.35 -33.92 -16.74
CA LEU A 320 2.04 -33.63 -17.31
C LEU A 320 2.15 -33.40 -18.82
N SER A 321 3.20 -32.71 -19.24
CA SER A 321 3.48 -32.40 -20.63
C SER A 321 4.98 -32.32 -20.87
N GLU A 322 5.39 -32.66 -22.08
CA GLU A 322 6.78 -32.54 -22.54
C GLU A 322 6.79 -31.66 -23.80
N LEU A 323 7.63 -30.63 -23.79
CA LEU A 323 7.78 -29.66 -24.87
C LEU A 323 9.25 -29.56 -25.28
N CYS A 324 9.53 -29.15 -26.52
CA CYS A 324 10.89 -29.00 -27.05
C CYS A 324 11.05 -27.63 -27.73
N LEU A 325 12.23 -27.02 -27.57
CA LEU A 325 12.53 -25.68 -28.10
C LEU A 325 13.02 -25.65 -29.56
N GLU A 326 13.24 -26.79 -30.22
CA GLU A 326 13.94 -26.82 -31.51
C GLU A 326 13.21 -26.17 -32.69
N GLU A 327 11.87 -26.19 -32.70
CA GLU A 327 11.08 -25.66 -33.82
C GLU A 327 10.79 -24.16 -33.65
N ASP A 328 10.23 -23.79 -32.50
CA ASP A 328 9.95 -22.41 -32.11
C ASP A 328 10.10 -22.25 -30.59
N PRO A 329 11.22 -21.66 -30.11
CA PRO A 329 11.46 -21.47 -28.68
C PRO A 329 10.39 -20.62 -27.99
N ASP A 330 9.92 -19.55 -28.65
CA ASP A 330 8.94 -18.64 -28.08
C ASP A 330 7.56 -19.32 -27.97
N GLU A 331 7.15 -20.08 -28.99
CA GLU A 331 5.91 -20.86 -28.95
C GLU A 331 5.96 -21.90 -27.82
N ALA A 332 7.05 -22.65 -27.70
CA ALA A 332 7.22 -23.67 -26.67
C ALA A 332 7.21 -23.08 -25.25
N ILE A 333 7.84 -21.91 -25.04
CA ILE A 333 7.77 -21.17 -23.78
C ILE A 333 6.33 -20.73 -23.48
N ASN A 334 5.66 -20.10 -24.45
CA ASN A 334 4.29 -19.63 -24.27
C ASN A 334 3.34 -20.79 -23.96
N LYS A 335 3.45 -21.91 -24.68
CA LYS A 335 2.67 -23.12 -24.45
C LYS A 335 2.93 -23.73 -23.07
N THR A 336 4.18 -23.74 -22.61
CA THR A 336 4.54 -24.16 -21.24
C THR A 336 3.78 -23.33 -20.20
N VAL A 337 3.79 -22.01 -20.37
CA VAL A 337 3.15 -21.07 -19.45
C VAL A 337 1.63 -21.20 -19.50
N GLU A 338 1.02 -21.39 -20.68
CA GLU A 338 -0.42 -21.59 -20.83
C GLU A 338 -0.89 -22.90 -20.17
N ILE A 339 -0.15 -24.01 -20.34
CA ILE A 339 -0.46 -25.28 -19.68
C ILE A 339 -0.49 -25.11 -18.16
N ILE A 340 0.56 -24.52 -17.58
CA ILE A 340 0.62 -24.32 -16.13
C ILE A 340 -0.45 -23.33 -15.67
N SER A 341 -0.64 -22.22 -16.37
CA SER A 341 -1.63 -21.20 -16.00
C SER A 341 -3.05 -21.76 -16.03
N GLY A 342 -3.40 -22.56 -17.05
CA GLY A 342 -4.70 -23.22 -17.17
C GLY A 342 -5.02 -24.11 -15.96
N LEU A 343 -4.05 -24.91 -15.50
CA LEU A 343 -4.21 -25.79 -14.33
C LEU A 343 -4.48 -25.00 -13.04
N LEU A 344 -3.72 -23.92 -12.86
CA LEU A 344 -3.80 -23.08 -11.66
C LEU A 344 -5.13 -22.31 -11.60
N ILE A 345 -5.71 -21.97 -12.75
CA ILE A 345 -7.03 -21.34 -12.82
C ILE A 345 -8.14 -22.35 -12.52
N THR A 346 -8.06 -23.58 -13.06
CA THR A 346 -9.12 -24.59 -12.86
C THR A 346 -9.28 -25.03 -11.41
N THR A 347 -8.20 -25.03 -10.63
CA THR A 347 -8.23 -25.41 -9.20
C THR A 347 -8.88 -24.37 -8.29
N LYS A 348 -9.16 -23.16 -8.79
CA LYS A 348 -9.88 -22.10 -8.04
C LYS A 348 -11.40 -22.22 -8.05
N CYS A 349 -11.98 -23.07 -8.91
CA CYS A 349 -13.44 -23.21 -9.02
C CYS A 349 -14.03 -24.33 -8.15
N ASP A 350 -13.19 -25.16 -7.53
CA ASP A 350 -13.59 -26.34 -6.75
C ASP A 350 -13.48 -26.16 -5.22
N ASN A 351 -13.16 -24.95 -4.75
CA ASN A 351 -13.18 -24.53 -3.33
C ASN A 351 -13.98 -23.23 -3.20
#